data_AF-A0A2M8L183-F1
#
_entry.id   AF-A0A2M8L183-F1
#
_cell.length_a   1.000
_cell.length_b   1.000
_cell.length_c   1.000
_cell.angle_alpha   90.00
_cell.angle_beta   90.00
_cell.angle_gamma   90.00
#
_symmetry.space_group_name_H-M   'P 1'
#
loop_
_entity.id
_entity.type
_entity.pdbx_description
1 polymer ?
#
loop_
_entity_poly.entity_id
_entity_poly.type
_entity_poly.pdbx_seq_one_letter_code
_entity_poly.pdbx_strand_id
1 'polypeptide(L)'
;FLLRIEDTDLARSETRFTEDIMESLKWLGLNWDEEPVYQSKRFSRYTELADQLLAKNLAFRCDCSPETLNALREKCEKDKKPFRYPGTCRDKKTVNSPHVIRVKTPSDGETAFTDLIR
;
A
#
# COMPACT_ATOMS: atom_id res chain seq x y z
N PHE A 1 10.32 -7.43 21.29
CA PHE A 1 9.58 -7.37 20.01
C PHE A 1 10.27 -6.39 19.06
N LEU A 2 9.95 -6.40 17.75
CA LEU A 2 10.52 -5.44 16.77
C LEU A 2 9.62 -4.21 16.59
N LEU A 3 10.22 -3.03 16.39
CA LEU A 3 9.51 -1.79 16.11
C LEU A 3 9.73 -1.31 14.67
N ARG A 4 8.64 -1.11 13.93
CA ARG A 4 8.65 -0.59 12.55
C ARG A 4 7.79 0.66 12.45
N ILE A 5 8.39 1.77 12.00
CA ILE A 5 7.72 3.07 11.84
C ILE A 5 7.24 3.21 10.40
N GLU A 6 5.91 3.25 10.20
CA GLU A 6 5.23 3.35 8.91
C GLU A 6 5.13 4.80 8.41
N ASP A 7 6.28 5.45 8.18
CA ASP A 7 6.42 6.87 7.84
C ASP A 7 6.50 7.15 6.32
N THR A 8 5.87 6.32 5.47
CA THR A 8 5.94 6.52 4.01
C THR A 8 5.09 7.68 3.50
N ASP A 9 4.08 8.10 4.26
CA ASP A 9 3.24 9.25 3.92
C ASP A 9 3.82 10.52 4.55
N LEU A 10 4.74 11.16 3.83
CA LEU A 10 5.47 12.33 4.31
C LEU A 10 4.57 13.55 4.59
N ALA A 11 3.36 13.61 4.02
CA ALA A 11 2.43 14.71 4.26
C ALA A 11 1.68 14.56 5.60
N ARG A 12 1.58 13.34 6.12
CA ARG A 12 0.89 13.02 7.37
C ARG A 12 1.81 12.51 8.48
N SER A 13 3.08 12.24 8.15
CA SER A 13 4.08 11.73 9.09
C SER A 13 4.93 12.89 9.62
N GLU A 14 4.78 13.19 10.90
CA GLU A 14 5.62 14.15 11.62
C GLU A 14 6.53 13.43 12.60
N THR A 15 7.79 13.86 12.69
CA THR A 15 8.78 13.27 13.61
C THR A 15 8.28 13.26 15.06
N ARG A 16 7.58 14.31 15.47
CA ARG A 16 7.00 14.44 16.81
C ARG A 16 6.11 13.25 17.17
N PHE A 17 5.22 12.82 16.28
CA PHE A 17 4.33 11.68 16.57
C PHE A 17 5.12 10.38 16.76
N THR A 18 6.21 10.20 16.00
CA THR A 18 7.08 9.03 16.17
C THR A 18 7.78 9.05 17.53
N GLU A 19 8.29 10.21 17.95
CA GLU A 19 8.93 10.41 19.26
C GLU A 19 7.94 10.14 20.39
N ASP A 20 6.74 10.72 20.33
CA ASP A 20 5.67 10.52 21.33
C ASP A 20 5.29 9.03 21.49
N ILE A 21 5.21 8.28 20.38
CA ILE A 21 4.97 6.83 20.39
C ILE A 21 6.13 6.10 21.07
N MET A 22 7.38 6.41 20.70
CA MET A 22 8.56 5.76 21.23
C MET A 22 8.74 6.02 22.74
N GLU A 23 8.47 7.23 23.19
CA GLU A 23 8.48 7.60 24.61
C GLU A 23 7.40 6.83 25.38
N SER A 24 6.17 6.81 24.85
CA SER A 24 5.05 6.09 25.48
C SER A 24 5.34 4.59 25.64
N LEU A 25 5.93 3.96 24.61
CA LEU A 25 6.33 2.54 24.66
C LEU A 25 7.39 2.30 25.74
N LYS A 26 8.44 3.15 25.79
CA LYS A 26 9.48 3.07 26.81
C LYS A 26 8.92 3.26 28.22
N TRP A 27 8.03 4.24 28.40
CA TRP A 27 7.37 4.52 29.67
C TRP A 27 6.56 3.33 30.19
N LEU A 28 5.89 2.59 29.29
CA LEU A 28 5.18 1.35 29.61
C LEU A 28 6.09 0.14 29.85
N GLY A 29 7.41 0.29 29.71
CA GLY A 29 8.37 -0.82 29.80
C GLY A 29 8.37 -1.74 28.57
N LEU A 30 7.75 -1.32 27.47
CA LEU A 30 7.70 -2.05 26.20
C LEU A 30 8.97 -1.74 25.38
N ASN A 31 10.07 -2.36 25.80
CA ASN A 31 11.35 -2.25 25.09
C ASN A 31 11.39 -3.17 23.87
N TRP A 32 11.79 -2.62 22.73
CA TRP A 32 12.00 -3.37 21.50
C TRP A 32 13.42 -3.97 21.43
N ASP A 33 13.59 -5.03 20.64
CA ASP A 33 14.82 -5.84 20.63
C ASP A 33 15.91 -5.27 19.70
N GLU A 34 15.51 -4.56 18.64
CA GLU A 34 16.40 -4.03 17.60
C GLU A 34 16.06 -2.57 17.29
N GLU A 35 17.00 -1.83 16.69
CA GLU A 35 16.79 -0.45 16.29
C GLU A 35 15.52 -0.27 15.44
N PRO A 36 14.70 0.78 15.69
CA PRO A 36 13.48 1.01 14.94
C PRO A 36 13.74 1.14 13.44
N VAL A 37 12.94 0.43 12.63
CA VAL A 37 13.05 0.47 11.18
C VAL A 37 12.07 1.48 10.59
N TYR A 38 12.61 2.51 9.93
CA TYR A 38 11.82 3.56 9.25
C TYR A 38 11.55 3.17 7.80
N GLN A 39 10.29 3.16 7.38
CA GLN A 39 9.92 2.78 6.02
C GLN A 39 10.31 3.84 4.98
N SER A 40 10.37 5.12 5.35
CA SER A 40 10.86 6.21 4.49
C SER A 40 12.30 5.99 3.99
N LYS A 41 13.13 5.30 4.77
CA LYS A 41 14.51 4.96 4.40
C LYS A 41 14.62 3.76 3.45
N ARG A 42 13.50 3.15 3.07
CA ARG A 42 13.46 1.87 2.33
C ARG A 42 12.83 1.98 0.95
N PHE A 43 12.55 3.18 0.46
CA PHE A 43 11.95 3.38 -0.87
C PHE A 43 12.70 2.67 -2.00
N SER A 44 14.03 2.64 -1.98
CA SER A 44 14.83 1.91 -2.97
C SER A 44 14.45 0.42 -3.05
N ARG A 45 14.28 -0.23 -1.89
CA ARG A 45 13.85 -1.64 -1.82
C ARG A 45 12.43 -1.84 -2.34
N TYR A 46 11.53 -0.89 -2.09
CA TYR A 46 10.15 -0.97 -2.59
C TYR A 46 10.08 -0.81 -4.10
N THR A 47 10.85 0.12 -4.65
CA THR A 47 10.98 0.30 -6.10
C THR A 47 11.50 -0.99 -6.75
N GLU A 48 12.58 -1.57 -6.20
CA GLU A 48 13.12 -2.84 -6.69
C GLU A 48 12.07 -3.96 -6.69
N LEU A 49 11.31 -4.12 -5.61
CA LEU A 49 10.26 -5.14 -5.51
C LEU A 49 9.11 -4.87 -6.47
N ALA A 50 8.71 -3.60 -6.64
CA ALA A 50 7.66 -3.22 -7.58
C ALA A 50 8.07 -3.56 -9.04
N ASP A 51 9.33 -3.27 -9.40
CA ASP A 51 9.89 -3.63 -10.69
C ASP A 51 9.97 -5.15 -10.90
N GLN A 52 10.32 -5.92 -9.86
CA GLN A 52 10.27 -7.38 -9.91
C GLN A 52 8.85 -7.92 -10.13
N LEU A 53 7.85 -7.33 -9.48
CA LEU A 53 6.44 -7.73 -9.69
C LEU A 53 5.97 -7.41 -11.10
N LEU A 54 6.36 -6.26 -11.65
CA LEU A 54 6.08 -5.89 -13.03
C LEU A 54 6.75 -6.86 -14.03
N ALA A 55 8.03 -7.18 -13.82
CA ALA A 55 8.77 -8.13 -14.66
C ALA A 55 8.15 -9.54 -14.65
N LYS A 56 7.59 -9.96 -13.51
CA LYS A 56 6.89 -11.25 -13.35
C LYS A 56 5.43 -11.23 -13.81
N ASN A 57 4.94 -10.13 -14.39
CA ASN A 57 3.52 -9.96 -14.76
C ASN A 57 2.55 -10.16 -13.56
N LEU A 58 3.03 -9.88 -12.34
CA LEU A 58 2.26 -9.90 -11.09
C LEU A 58 1.77 -8.50 -10.69
N ALA A 59 2.18 -7.48 -11.42
CA ALA A 59 1.70 -6.11 -11.30
C ALA A 59 1.57 -5.48 -12.70
N PHE A 60 0.83 -4.38 -12.79
CA PHE A 60 0.66 -3.61 -14.01
C PHE A 60 0.65 -2.11 -13.73
N ARG A 61 0.95 -1.31 -14.75
CA ARG A 61 0.93 0.15 -14.68
C ARG A 61 -0.48 0.68 -14.98
N CYS A 62 -0.93 1.66 -14.21
CA CYS A 62 -2.24 2.27 -14.35
C CYS A 62 -2.14 3.79 -14.42
N ASP A 63 -2.64 4.36 -15.51
CA ASP A 63 -2.71 5.80 -15.82
C ASP A 63 -4.11 6.39 -15.65
N CYS A 64 -5.06 5.65 -15.06
CA CYS A 64 -6.38 6.21 -14.76
C CYS A 64 -6.25 7.46 -13.89
N SER A 65 -6.81 8.57 -14.38
CA SER A 65 -6.75 9.84 -13.68
C SER A 65 -7.53 9.80 -12.36
N PRO A 66 -7.15 10.62 -11.36
CA PRO A 66 -7.91 10.74 -10.11
C PRO A 66 -9.39 11.07 -10.34
N GLU A 67 -9.68 11.96 -11.30
CA GLU A 67 -11.04 12.39 -11.65
C GLU A 67 -11.88 11.22 -12.18
N THR A 68 -11.28 10.40 -13.06
CA THR A 68 -11.94 9.20 -13.60
C THR A 68 -12.25 8.22 -12.47
N LEU A 69 -11.31 8.00 -11.55
CA LEU A 69 -11.51 7.11 -10.41
C LEU A 69 -12.55 7.66 -9.43
N ASN A 70 -12.61 8.97 -9.22
CA ASN A 70 -13.59 9.62 -8.35
C ASN A 70 -15.00 9.53 -8.92
N ALA A 71 -15.20 9.78 -10.21
CA ALA A 71 -16.50 9.61 -10.86
C ALA A 71 -17.02 8.16 -10.74
N LEU A 72 -16.13 7.17 -10.85
CA LEU A 72 -16.48 5.76 -10.64
C LEU A 72 -16.86 5.48 -9.18
N ARG A 73 -16.17 6.09 -8.21
CA ARG A 73 -16.53 5.98 -6.78
C ARG A 73 -17.90 6.56 -6.50
N GLU A 74 -18.18 7.77 -6.97
CA GLU A 74 -19.48 8.44 -6.81
C GLU A 74 -20.62 7.61 -7.42
N LYS A 75 -20.38 6.98 -8.58
CA LYS A 75 -21.37 6.08 -9.19
C LYS A 75 -21.63 4.85 -8.31
N CYS A 76 -20.57 4.21 -7.80
CA CYS A 76 -20.72 3.06 -6.90
C CYS A 76 -21.46 3.43 -5.61
N GLU A 77 -21.19 4.62 -5.05
CA GLU A 77 -21.86 5.13 -3.86
C GLU A 77 -23.36 5.36 -4.09
N LYS A 78 -23.73 6.00 -5.22
CA LYS A 78 -25.14 6.16 -5.63
C LYS A 78 -25.84 4.81 -5.80
N ASP A 79 -25.12 3.82 -6.33
CA ASP A 79 -25.60 2.45 -6.51
C ASP A 79 -25.54 1.61 -5.21
N LYS A 80 -25.09 2.18 -4.08
CA LYS A 80 -24.86 1.50 -2.79
C LYS A 80 -23.99 0.24 -2.90
N LYS A 81 -23.02 0.26 -3.81
CA LYS A 81 -22.08 -0.82 -4.06
C LYS A 81 -20.68 -0.43 -3.60
N PRO A 82 -19.87 -1.37 -3.09
CA PRO A 82 -18.48 -1.09 -2.78
C PRO A 82 -17.71 -0.79 -4.07
N PHE A 83 -16.88 0.26 -4.05
CA PHE A 83 -16.01 0.56 -5.17
C PHE A 83 -14.98 -0.55 -5.35
N ARG A 84 -14.92 -1.11 -6.56
CA ARG A 84 -13.86 -1.99 -7.02
C ARG A 84 -13.24 -1.40 -8.27
N TYR A 85 -11.91 -1.32 -8.32
CA TYR A 85 -11.24 -0.87 -9.53
C TYR A 85 -11.58 -1.83 -10.68
N PRO A 86 -12.13 -1.35 -11.80
CA PRO A 86 -12.67 -2.21 -12.87
C PRO A 86 -11.60 -2.92 -13.71
N GLY A 87 -10.31 -2.72 -13.43
CA GLY A 87 -9.24 -3.37 -14.20
C GLY A 87 -8.95 -2.70 -15.55
N THR A 88 -9.36 -1.45 -15.77
CA THR A 88 -9.22 -0.73 -17.05
C THR A 88 -7.80 -0.77 -17.65
N CYS A 89 -6.77 -0.76 -16.80
CA CYS A 89 -5.38 -0.81 -17.24
C CYS A 89 -4.71 -2.19 -17.09
N ARG A 90 -5.45 -3.21 -16.66
CA ARG A 90 -4.90 -4.52 -16.24
C ARG A 90 -4.09 -5.22 -17.33
N ASP A 91 -4.55 -5.11 -18.57
CA ASP A 91 -3.95 -5.76 -19.74
C ASP A 91 -3.37 -4.75 -20.75
N LYS A 92 -3.23 -3.48 -20.35
CA LYS A 92 -2.52 -2.48 -21.16
C LYS A 92 -1.04 -2.85 -21.23
N LYS A 93 -0.53 -3.00 -22.46
CA LYS A 93 0.88 -3.39 -22.70
C LYS A 93 1.88 -2.29 -22.33
N THR A 94 1.52 -1.04 -22.57
CA THR A 94 2.44 0.09 -22.39
C THR A 94 1.70 1.27 -21.78
N VAL A 95 2.28 1.86 -20.74
CA VAL A 95 1.81 3.08 -20.09
C VAL A 95 3.02 3.99 -19.92
N ASN A 96 3.08 5.05 -20.72
CA ASN A 96 4.21 5.99 -20.77
C ASN A 96 3.90 7.33 -20.06
N SER A 97 2.69 7.50 -19.56
CA SER A 97 2.25 8.62 -18.73
C SER A 97 2.59 8.39 -17.25
N PRO A 98 2.54 9.44 -16.40
CA PRO A 98 2.57 9.26 -14.94
C PRO A 98 1.54 8.22 -14.52
N HIS A 99 1.99 7.22 -13.74
CA HIS A 99 1.19 6.06 -13.43
C HIS A 99 1.45 5.56 -12.03
N VAL A 100 0.50 4.79 -11.51
CA VAL A 100 0.67 3.97 -10.31
C VAL A 100 0.93 2.52 -10.72
N ILE A 101 1.54 1.76 -9.82
CA ILE A 101 1.69 0.31 -9.97
C ILE A 101 0.56 -0.36 -9.17
N ARG A 102 -0.22 -1.23 -9.81
CA ARG A 102 -1.28 -2.02 -9.18
C ARG A 102 -0.88 -3.49 -9.19
N VAL A 103 -1.16 -4.20 -8.09
CA VAL A 103 -0.97 -5.65 -8.02
C VAL A 103 -2.04 -6.34 -8.88
N LYS A 104 -1.62 -7.37 -9.63
CA LYS A 104 -2.49 -8.18 -10.50
C LYS A 104 -3.06 -9.34 -9.70
N THR A 105 -4.07 -9.07 -8.89
CA THR A 105 -4.78 -10.10 -8.10
C THR A 105 -5.55 -11.05 -9.03
N PRO A 106 -5.53 -12.38 -8.82
CA PRO A 106 -6.36 -13.33 -9.57
C PRO A 106 -7.84 -12.91 -9.64
N SER A 107 -8.50 -13.17 -10.77
CA SER A 107 -9.94 -12.88 -10.97
C SER A 107 -10.85 -13.87 -10.26
N ASP A 108 -10.33 -15.04 -9.98
CA ASP A 108 -10.99 -16.25 -9.55
C ASP A 108 -10.05 -17.02 -8.62
N GLY A 109 -10.62 -17.99 -7.90
CA GLY A 109 -9.94 -18.72 -6.84
C GLY A 109 -10.30 -18.22 -5.44
N GLU A 110 -9.70 -18.86 -4.46
CA GLU A 110 -9.94 -18.62 -3.04
C GLU A 110 -8.63 -18.29 -2.34
N THR A 111 -8.68 -17.28 -1.46
CA THR A 111 -7.59 -16.97 -0.54
C THR A 111 -8.04 -17.36 0.85
N ALA A 112 -7.43 -18.40 1.41
CA ALA A 112 -7.69 -18.87 2.77
C ALA A 112 -6.41 -18.83 3.61
N PHE A 113 -6.55 -18.53 4.88
CA PHE A 113 -5.49 -18.61 5.89
C PHE A 113 -6.13 -18.89 7.25
N THR A 114 -5.38 -19.49 8.16
CA THR A 114 -5.79 -19.66 9.55
C THR A 114 -5.32 -18.45 10.34
N ASP A 115 -6.27 -17.64 10.79
CA ASP A 115 -6.01 -16.57 11.74
C ASP A 115 -5.89 -17.17 13.16
N LEU A 116 -5.07 -16.57 14.02
CA LEU A 116 -4.89 -17.11 15.38
C LEU A 116 -6.06 -16.76 16.32
N ILE A 117 -6.89 -15.77 15.95
CA ILE A 117 -8.00 -15.28 16.77
C ILE A 117 -9.35 -15.58 16.14
N ARG A 118 -9.46 -15.52 14.80
CA ARG A 118 -10.70 -15.75 14.04
C ARG A 118 -10.88 -17.19 13.59
#